data_AF-A0A080Z2T6-F1
#
_entry.id   AF-A0A080Z2T6-F1
#
_cell.length_a   1.000
_cell.length_b   1.000
_cell.length_c   1.000
_cell.angle_alpha   90.00
_cell.angle_beta   90.00
_cell.angle_gamma   90.00
#
_symmetry.space_group_name_H-M   'P 1'
#
loop_
_entity.id
_entity.type
_entity.pdbx_description
1 polymer ?
#
loop_
_entity_poly.entity_id
_entity_poly.type
_entity_poly.pdbx_seq_one_letter_code
_entity_poly.pdbx_strand_id
1 'polypeptide(L)'
;MTTLVIAHRLSTIRNADKIVVVNGGHVVEEGNHDELVAIEDGVYQNLYRIQEEKAQEEAEAAATGLVQAGVDAEKLSRKLSSHSIGSEHLADNIAVQQVKDNAAEGKFTIVDALEFSRPERKFFITGLVAAGINGFSMPCSAVLISEMVASMTTAYTNYQTFGLQSYLDHLSSDITIYGVCYIAGAVVLFFTNATQSFCFRYMAEKLTSRLRDIHFSALCRQNIGFFDEKKNATGALAADLSTNATKVAMISGDSQGRVVQAAFTFIAALVISFTTGSWLLTLVMLAVFPLLIMGQIIRMKHVRKGNVLSDELADVGAHASEALTNIRTVVSMGLEQSMTEKFNDLLEEPLASGRREARLNGVALGFSSFIVFATYALVFWYGGKLVDGGNITFSKLIRTLMAIMMSAQGVGQAASFLGDSDNAVKAGKAIVALKNLEPPIDSFDESGLRPTQLEGKIEFKNVTFRYPTRPEMTVLKNYNLTIEAGQTVAFCGPSGGGKSTCVSL
;
A
#
# COMPACT_ATOMS: atom_id res chain seq x y z
N MET A 1 -47.75 -7.90 26.16
CA MET A 1 -46.56 -8.21 25.35
C MET A 1 -46.17 -9.63 25.71
N THR A 2 -46.13 -10.55 24.76
CA THR A 2 -45.65 -11.91 25.02
C THR A 2 -44.14 -11.90 24.85
N THR A 3 -43.39 -12.36 25.85
CA THR A 3 -41.93 -12.28 25.88
C THR A 3 -41.34 -13.67 25.87
N LEU A 4 -40.47 -13.96 24.90
CA LEU A 4 -39.68 -15.19 24.86
C LEU A 4 -38.26 -14.85 25.32
N VAL A 5 -37.77 -15.53 26.36
CA VAL A 5 -36.43 -15.31 26.90
C VAL A 5 -35.63 -16.61 26.81
N ILE A 6 -34.47 -16.54 26.16
CA ILE A 6 -33.46 -17.61 26.17
C ILE A 6 -32.37 -17.17 27.14
N ALA A 7 -32.25 -17.84 28.28
CA ALA A 7 -31.28 -17.48 29.31
C ALA A 7 -30.21 -18.55 29.51
N HIS A 8 -28.96 -18.10 29.57
CA HIS A 8 -27.85 -18.94 30.04
C HIS A 8 -27.73 -18.94 31.57
N ARG A 9 -28.27 -17.92 32.26
CA ARG A 9 -28.28 -17.82 33.72
C ARG A 9 -29.67 -18.11 34.25
N LEU A 10 -29.83 -19.23 34.96
CA LEU A 10 -31.13 -19.68 35.46
C LEU A 10 -31.79 -18.69 36.43
N SER A 11 -30.99 -17.89 37.15
CA SER A 11 -31.48 -16.81 38.02
C SER A 11 -32.32 -15.75 37.30
N THR A 12 -32.11 -15.54 36.00
CA THR A 12 -32.83 -14.52 35.22
C THR A 12 -34.21 -14.98 34.72
N ILE A 13 -34.48 -16.28 34.70
CA ILE A 13 -35.76 -16.87 34.23
C ILE A 13 -36.60 -17.44 35.37
N ARG A 14 -36.15 -17.29 36.63
CA ARG A 14 -36.87 -17.77 37.81
C ARG A 14 -38.30 -17.24 37.93
N ASN A 15 -38.52 -16.00 37.48
CA ASN A 15 -39.82 -15.32 37.55
C ASN A 15 -40.61 -15.43 36.24
N ALA A 16 -40.22 -16.30 35.30
CA ALA A 16 -40.96 -16.49 34.07
C ALA A 16 -42.26 -17.25 34.35
N ASP A 17 -43.37 -16.82 33.73
CA ASP A 17 -44.69 -17.45 33.91
C ASP A 17 -44.70 -18.93 33.44
N LYS A 18 -43.81 -19.27 32.51
CA LYS A 18 -43.64 -20.62 31.97
C LYS A 18 -42.19 -20.81 31.50
N ILE A 19 -41.56 -21.90 31.97
CA ILE A 19 -40.23 -22.32 31.57
C ILE A 19 -40.36 -23.58 30.71
N VAL A 20 -39.62 -23.62 29.60
CA VAL A 20 -39.60 -24.75 28.66
C VAL A 20 -38.16 -25.22 28.52
N VAL A 21 -37.92 -26.49 28.83
CA VAL A 21 -36.59 -27.12 28.74
C VAL A 21 -36.51 -27.92 27.45
N VAL A 22 -35.48 -27.63 26.66
CA VAL A 22 -35.23 -28.29 25.37
C VAL A 22 -33.97 -29.13 25.47
N ASN A 23 -34.07 -30.41 25.10
CA ASN A 23 -32.92 -31.31 24.99
C ASN A 23 -33.03 -32.14 23.69
N GLY A 24 -31.94 -32.26 22.95
CA GLY A 24 -31.92 -32.98 21.66
C GLY A 24 -32.85 -32.41 20.57
N GLY A 25 -33.27 -31.14 20.69
CA GLY A 25 -34.23 -30.51 19.77
C GLY A 25 -35.70 -30.76 20.10
N HIS A 26 -36.01 -31.43 21.22
CA HIS A 26 -37.36 -31.69 21.70
C HIS A 26 -37.61 -30.98 23.03
N VAL A 27 -38.87 -30.59 23.27
CA VAL A 27 -39.31 -30.12 24.59
C VAL A 27 -39.40 -31.33 25.52
N VAL A 28 -38.64 -31.32 26.61
CA VAL A 28 -38.55 -32.43 27.56
C VAL A 28 -39.29 -32.13 28.86
N GLU A 29 -39.25 -30.87 29.31
CA GLU A 29 -39.93 -30.43 30.52
C GLU A 29 -40.57 -29.05 30.28
N GLU A 30 -41.71 -28.82 30.90
CA GLU A 30 -42.45 -27.56 30.83
C GLU A 30 -43.18 -27.32 32.15
N GLY A 31 -43.07 -26.12 32.72
CA GLY A 31 -43.73 -25.78 33.98
C GLY A 31 -43.23 -24.45 34.56
N ASN A 32 -43.72 -24.10 35.75
CA ASN A 32 -43.14 -22.99 36.52
C ASN A 32 -41.83 -23.44 37.22
N HIS A 33 -41.02 -22.50 37.69
CA HIS A 33 -39.76 -22.77 38.39
C HIS A 33 -39.93 -23.80 39.52
N ASP A 34 -40.91 -23.59 40.40
CA ASP A 34 -41.11 -24.45 41.56
C ASP A 34 -41.53 -25.88 41.15
N GLU A 35 -42.28 -26.02 40.05
CA GLU A 35 -42.70 -27.32 39.52
C GLU A 35 -41.52 -28.07 38.90
N LEU A 36 -40.67 -27.38 38.14
CA LEU A 36 -39.51 -27.97 37.45
C LEU A 36 -38.37 -28.34 38.40
N VAL A 37 -38.20 -27.61 39.51
CA VAL A 37 -37.22 -27.96 40.55
C VAL A 37 -37.70 -29.15 41.40
N ALA A 38 -39.01 -29.37 41.49
CA ALA A 38 -39.59 -30.49 42.24
C ALA A 38 -39.55 -31.84 41.50
N ILE A 39 -39.29 -31.85 40.19
CA ILE A 39 -39.13 -33.08 39.41
C ILE A 39 -37.80 -33.75 39.80
N GLU A 40 -37.88 -34.93 40.41
CA GLU A 40 -36.69 -35.75 40.73
C GLU A 40 -35.96 -36.18 39.45
N ASP A 41 -34.64 -36.00 39.42
CA ASP A 41 -33.76 -36.25 38.26
C ASP A 41 -34.11 -35.44 37.00
N GLY A 42 -34.80 -34.31 37.16
CA GLY A 42 -35.14 -33.39 36.07
C GLY A 42 -33.91 -32.71 35.44
N VAL A 43 -34.00 -32.41 34.15
CA VAL A 43 -32.95 -31.70 33.40
C VAL A 43 -32.80 -30.27 33.90
N TYR A 44 -33.92 -29.58 34.18
CA TYR A 44 -33.89 -28.23 34.77
C TYR A 44 -33.23 -28.22 36.14
N GLN A 45 -33.61 -29.16 37.02
CA GLN A 45 -33.13 -29.27 38.39
C GLN A 45 -31.60 -29.49 38.42
N ASN A 46 -31.09 -30.38 37.58
CA ASN A 46 -29.65 -30.64 37.47
C ASN A 46 -28.87 -29.42 36.98
N LEU A 47 -29.37 -28.70 35.98
CA LEU A 47 -28.75 -27.46 35.50
C LEU A 47 -28.74 -26.36 36.58
N TYR A 48 -29.83 -26.26 37.35
CA TYR A 48 -29.96 -25.28 38.43
C TYR A 48 -28.94 -25.56 39.54
N ARG A 49 -28.85 -26.82 40.01
CA ARG A 49 -27.89 -27.21 41.05
C ARG A 49 -26.45 -26.90 40.66
N ILE A 50 -26.06 -27.22 39.43
CA ILE A 50 -24.70 -26.94 38.91
C ILE A 50 -24.41 -25.44 38.84
N GLN A 51 -25.38 -24.61 38.44
CA GLN A 51 -25.18 -23.16 38.40
C GLN A 51 -25.18 -22.53 39.80
N GLU A 52 -25.99 -23.04 40.72
CA GLU A 52 -26.05 -22.56 42.10
C GLU A 52 -24.77 -22.92 42.87
N GLU A 53 -24.29 -24.16 42.73
CA GLU A 53 -22.98 -24.59 43.26
C GLU A 53 -21.85 -23.70 42.74
N LYS A 54 -21.80 -23.42 41.43
CA LYS A 54 -20.82 -22.49 40.85
C LYS A 54 -20.96 -21.05 41.34
N ALA A 55 -22.18 -20.54 41.44
CA ALA A 55 -22.43 -19.18 41.91
C ALA A 55 -22.07 -19.03 43.39
N GLN A 56 -22.28 -20.07 44.19
CA GLN A 56 -21.89 -20.14 45.59
C GLN A 56 -20.37 -20.18 45.73
N GLU A 57 -19.67 -21.00 44.95
CA GLU A 57 -18.20 -21.04 44.89
C GLU A 57 -17.60 -19.68 44.46
N GLU A 58 -18.18 -19.04 43.44
CA GLU A 58 -17.75 -17.71 42.98
C GLU A 58 -18.02 -16.61 44.03
N ALA A 59 -19.16 -16.68 44.72
CA ALA A 59 -19.53 -15.73 45.78
C ALA A 59 -18.67 -15.90 47.03
N GLU A 60 -18.36 -17.14 47.43
CA GLU A 60 -17.45 -17.44 48.54
C GLU A 60 -16.02 -17.03 48.19
N ALA A 61 -15.56 -17.28 46.97
CA ALA A 61 -14.26 -16.79 46.50
C ALA A 61 -14.19 -15.25 46.46
N ALA A 62 -15.26 -14.57 46.03
CA ALA A 62 -15.36 -13.12 45.99
C ALA A 62 -15.45 -12.50 47.40
N ALA A 63 -16.23 -13.09 48.31
CA ALA A 63 -16.35 -12.66 49.69
C ALA A 63 -15.02 -12.82 50.45
N THR A 64 -14.35 -13.96 50.25
CA THR A 64 -13.02 -14.21 50.83
C THR A 64 -12.00 -13.20 50.29
N GLY A 65 -12.05 -12.90 48.98
CA GLY A 65 -11.20 -11.87 48.35
C GLY A 65 -11.49 -10.43 48.83
N LEU A 66 -12.76 -10.10 49.11
CA LEU A 66 -13.17 -8.79 49.64
C LEU A 66 -12.74 -8.59 51.10
N VAL A 67 -12.84 -9.64 51.93
CA VAL A 67 -12.36 -9.65 53.32
C VAL A 67 -10.84 -9.49 53.38
N GLN A 68 -10.11 -10.08 52.42
CA GLN A 68 -8.66 -9.94 52.31
C GLN A 68 -8.20 -8.58 51.75
N ALA A 69 -9.06 -7.89 51.00
CA ALA A 69 -8.76 -6.58 50.41
C ALA A 69 -9.08 -5.38 51.32
N GLY A 70 -9.83 -5.57 52.42
CA GLY A 70 -10.08 -4.53 53.42
C GLY A 70 -10.83 -3.29 52.90
N VAL A 71 -11.76 -3.45 51.94
CA VAL A 71 -12.52 -2.33 51.36
C VAL A 71 -14.01 -2.47 51.65
N ASP A 72 -14.60 -1.46 52.30
CA ASP A 72 -16.03 -1.35 52.58
C ASP A 72 -16.88 -1.34 51.30
N ALA A 73 -17.81 -2.29 51.22
CA ALA A 73 -18.63 -2.59 50.04
C ALA A 73 -19.66 -1.51 49.64
N GLU A 74 -19.91 -0.50 50.48
CA GLU A 74 -20.99 0.48 50.25
C GLU A 74 -20.60 1.70 49.40
N LYS A 75 -19.31 1.95 49.13
CA LYS A 75 -18.88 3.17 48.41
C LYS A 75 -18.66 3.02 46.90
N LEU A 76 -18.68 1.81 46.35
CA LEU A 76 -18.34 1.58 44.93
C LEU A 76 -19.56 1.53 43.99
N SER A 77 -20.75 1.21 44.50
CA SER A 77 -21.93 0.93 43.67
C SER A 77 -22.58 2.16 43.03
N ARG A 78 -22.27 3.38 43.48
CA ARG A 78 -22.87 4.63 42.95
C ARG A 78 -22.05 5.41 41.93
N LYS A 79 -20.78 5.05 41.68
CA LYS A 79 -19.93 5.79 40.72
C LYS A 79 -19.74 5.13 39.36
N LEU A 80 -20.21 3.90 39.17
CA LEU A 80 -20.00 3.12 37.94
C LEU A 80 -21.10 3.27 36.88
N SER A 81 -22.16 4.04 37.14
CA SER A 81 -23.34 4.14 36.26
C SER A 81 -23.43 5.39 35.39
N SER A 82 -22.37 6.20 35.23
CA SER A 82 -22.50 7.48 34.50
C SER A 82 -21.34 7.89 33.58
N HIS A 83 -20.60 6.96 32.99
CA HIS A 83 -19.76 7.31 31.82
C HIS A 83 -20.26 6.57 30.58
N SER A 84 -21.24 7.25 29.95
CA SER A 84 -21.77 6.96 28.62
C SER A 84 -20.64 6.97 27.59
N ILE A 85 -20.68 5.93 26.77
CA ILE A 85 -20.04 5.80 25.47
C ILE A 85 -20.43 7.03 24.63
N GLY A 86 -19.45 7.79 24.15
CA GLY A 86 -19.74 9.04 23.44
C GLY A 86 -18.51 9.92 23.22
N SER A 87 -17.44 9.39 22.63
CA SER A 87 -16.42 10.24 22.00
C SER A 87 -15.58 9.53 20.90
N GLU A 88 -15.97 8.34 20.45
CA GLU A 88 -15.15 7.54 19.54
C GLU A 88 -15.04 8.10 18.11
N HIS A 89 -15.90 9.02 17.66
CA HIS A 89 -15.86 9.51 16.27
C HIS A 89 -15.11 10.84 16.03
N LEU A 90 -14.77 11.61 17.07
CA LEU A 90 -14.05 12.89 16.88
C LEU A 90 -12.53 12.77 17.08
N ALA A 91 -12.08 11.77 17.85
CA ALA A 91 -10.66 11.52 18.09
C ALA A 91 -9.96 10.81 16.92
N ASP A 92 -10.67 9.97 16.16
CA ASP A 92 -10.11 9.25 15.02
C ASP A 92 -9.71 10.19 13.87
N ASN A 93 -10.49 11.23 13.59
CA ASN A 93 -10.14 12.19 12.53
C ASN A 93 -8.98 13.13 12.90
N ILE A 94 -8.75 13.41 14.19
CA ILE A 94 -7.63 14.24 14.64
C ILE A 94 -6.35 13.38 14.78
N ALA A 95 -6.47 12.13 15.20
CA ALA A 95 -5.35 11.20 15.29
C ALA A 95 -4.84 10.76 13.90
N VAL A 96 -5.72 10.56 12.92
CA VAL A 96 -5.32 10.24 11.53
C VAL A 96 -4.67 11.45 10.84
N GLN A 97 -5.08 12.67 11.16
CA GLN A 97 -4.49 13.88 10.58
C GLN A 97 -3.14 14.26 11.23
N GLN A 98 -2.96 14.06 12.55
CA GLN A 98 -1.69 14.35 13.24
C GLN A 98 -0.60 13.30 13.01
N VAL A 99 -0.95 12.08 12.57
CA VAL A 99 0.03 11.00 12.29
C VAL A 99 0.73 11.17 10.94
N LYS A 100 0.23 12.03 10.04
CA LYS A 100 0.99 12.41 8.83
C LYS A 100 2.21 13.29 9.13
N ASP A 101 2.27 13.92 10.30
CA ASP A 101 3.28 14.95 10.59
C ASP A 101 4.44 14.50 11.50
N ASN A 102 4.33 13.38 12.24
CA ASN A 102 5.30 13.02 13.29
C ASN A 102 6.00 11.66 13.13
N ALA A 103 6.05 11.08 11.93
CA ALA A 103 7.05 10.05 11.66
C ALA A 103 8.42 10.73 11.56
N ALA A 104 9.29 10.47 12.53
CA ALA A 104 10.65 11.00 12.62
C ALA A 104 11.32 11.12 11.23
N GLU A 105 11.89 12.28 10.95
CA GLU A 105 12.56 12.64 9.70
C GLU A 105 13.79 11.75 9.42
N GLY A 106 13.56 10.49 9.07
CA GLY A 106 14.56 9.66 8.43
C GLY A 106 14.88 10.24 7.07
N LYS A 107 16.12 10.70 6.86
CA LYS A 107 16.62 11.07 5.53
C LYS A 107 16.84 9.78 4.73
N PHE A 108 15.79 9.22 4.14
CA PHE A 108 15.93 8.22 3.09
C PHE A 108 15.87 8.95 1.75
N THR A 109 16.99 8.95 1.05
CA THR A 109 17.14 9.50 -0.29
C THR A 109 17.24 8.36 -1.29
N ILE A 110 16.92 8.60 -2.57
CA ILE A 110 17.11 7.63 -3.66
C ILE A 110 18.57 7.11 -3.70
N VAL A 111 19.53 7.93 -3.25
CA VAL A 111 20.94 7.58 -3.12
C VAL A 111 21.17 6.51 -2.05
N ASP A 112 20.45 6.55 -0.93
CA ASP A 112 20.54 5.57 0.15
C ASP A 112 19.95 4.23 -0.32
N ALA A 113 18.85 4.25 -1.08
CA ALA A 113 18.32 3.07 -1.76
C ALA A 113 19.35 2.43 -2.70
N LEU A 114 20.11 3.25 -3.42
CA LEU A 114 21.22 2.82 -4.27
C LEU A 114 22.39 2.23 -3.45
N GLU A 115 22.60 2.74 -2.23
CA GLU A 115 23.62 2.25 -1.32
C GLU A 115 23.30 0.83 -0.82
N PHE A 116 22.01 0.54 -0.56
CA PHE A 116 21.55 -0.81 -0.24
C PHE A 116 21.74 -1.81 -1.40
N SER A 117 21.85 -1.35 -2.64
CA SER A 117 22.10 -2.17 -3.85
C SER A 117 23.59 -2.36 -4.19
N ARG A 118 24.52 -1.87 -3.36
CA ARG A 118 25.99 -2.01 -3.56
C ARG A 118 26.50 -3.39 -4.01
N PRO A 119 26.03 -4.53 -3.47
CA PRO A 119 26.56 -5.84 -3.88
C PRO A 119 26.21 -6.23 -5.32
N GLU A 120 25.24 -5.58 -5.97
CA GLU A 120 24.75 -5.92 -7.32
C GLU A 120 25.17 -4.92 -8.39
N ARG A 121 26.16 -4.08 -8.08
CA ARG A 121 26.68 -3.04 -8.99
C ARG A 121 27.03 -3.55 -10.38
N LYS A 122 27.49 -4.80 -10.51
CA LYS A 122 27.79 -5.41 -11.81
C LYS A 122 26.54 -5.51 -12.69
N PHE A 123 25.43 -6.02 -12.14
CA PHE A 123 24.15 -6.12 -12.84
C PHE A 123 23.52 -4.75 -13.11
N PHE A 124 23.72 -3.80 -12.20
CA PHE A 124 23.31 -2.42 -12.41
C PHE A 124 24.03 -1.77 -13.60
N ILE A 125 25.35 -1.93 -13.70
CA ILE A 125 26.15 -1.37 -14.81
C ILE A 125 25.77 -2.04 -16.14
N THR A 126 25.61 -3.37 -16.17
CA THR A 126 25.18 -4.07 -17.39
C THR A 126 23.78 -3.66 -17.82
N GLY A 127 22.87 -3.47 -16.86
CA GLY A 127 21.53 -2.93 -17.12
C GLY A 127 21.56 -1.50 -17.65
N LEU A 128 22.43 -0.64 -17.13
CA LEU A 128 22.61 0.75 -17.58
C LEU A 128 23.11 0.82 -19.03
N VAL A 129 24.10 -0.02 -19.38
CA VAL A 129 24.62 -0.10 -20.75
C VAL A 129 23.54 -0.59 -21.71
N ALA A 130 22.80 -1.64 -21.32
CA ALA A 130 21.68 -2.15 -22.12
C ALA A 130 20.56 -1.10 -22.30
N ALA A 131 20.24 -0.33 -21.24
CA ALA A 131 19.30 0.79 -21.30
C ALA A 131 19.78 1.91 -22.22
N GLY A 132 21.09 2.21 -22.22
CA GLY A 132 21.70 3.14 -23.17
C GLY A 132 21.49 2.68 -24.61
N ILE A 133 21.81 1.42 -24.93
CA ILE A 133 21.64 0.85 -26.28
C ILE A 133 20.16 0.87 -26.71
N ASN A 134 19.25 0.47 -25.81
CA ASN A 134 17.81 0.58 -26.07
C ASN A 134 17.37 2.03 -26.24
N GLY A 135 18.05 3.00 -25.63
CA GLY A 135 17.78 4.42 -25.80
C GLY A 135 17.99 4.88 -27.26
N PHE A 136 19.03 4.39 -27.92
CA PHE A 136 19.32 4.70 -29.33
C PHE A 136 18.37 4.02 -30.33
N SER A 137 17.56 3.05 -29.88
CA SER A 137 16.67 2.29 -30.76
C SER A 137 15.69 3.15 -31.56
N MET A 138 14.90 3.97 -30.85
CA MET A 138 13.83 4.78 -31.44
C MET A 138 14.38 5.78 -32.46
N PRO A 139 15.45 6.56 -32.16
CA PRO A 139 16.01 7.49 -33.13
C PRO A 139 16.69 6.77 -34.31
N CYS A 140 17.37 5.64 -34.10
CA CYS A 140 17.95 4.85 -35.19
C CYS A 140 16.87 4.30 -36.13
N SER A 141 15.75 3.79 -35.61
CA SER A 141 14.61 3.38 -36.41
C SER A 141 14.01 4.53 -37.22
N ALA A 142 13.91 5.73 -36.63
CA ALA A 142 13.48 6.93 -37.33
C ALA A 142 14.38 7.26 -38.53
N VAL A 143 15.70 7.11 -38.38
CA VAL A 143 16.66 7.30 -39.48
C VAL A 143 16.43 6.27 -40.59
N LEU A 144 16.40 4.98 -40.26
CA LEU A 144 16.23 3.91 -41.24
C LEU A 144 14.93 4.07 -42.05
N ILE A 145 13.82 4.39 -41.37
CA ILE A 145 12.54 4.64 -42.04
C ILE A 145 12.63 5.89 -42.91
N SER A 146 13.23 6.97 -42.42
CA SER A 146 13.35 8.22 -43.18
C SER A 146 14.18 8.06 -44.45
N GLU A 147 15.29 7.31 -44.40
CA GLU A 147 16.14 7.06 -45.56
C GLU A 147 15.50 6.08 -46.54
N MET A 148 14.75 5.10 -46.05
CA MET A 148 13.96 4.22 -46.91
C MET A 148 12.91 5.03 -47.72
N VAL A 149 12.16 5.90 -47.05
CA VAL A 149 11.18 6.79 -47.71
C VAL A 149 11.87 7.77 -48.66
N ALA A 150 13.03 8.30 -48.28
CA ALA A 150 13.84 9.19 -49.11
C ALA A 150 14.30 8.51 -50.40
N SER A 151 14.85 7.30 -50.30
CA SER A 151 15.33 6.52 -51.44
C SER A 151 14.18 6.19 -52.40
N MET A 152 13.03 5.75 -51.86
CA MET A 152 11.82 5.51 -52.65
C MET A 152 11.34 6.75 -53.40
N THR A 153 11.29 7.89 -52.70
CA THR A 153 10.83 9.16 -53.29
C THR A 153 11.79 9.63 -54.38
N THR A 154 13.10 9.62 -54.11
CA THR A 154 14.13 10.11 -55.03
C THR A 154 14.25 9.24 -56.28
N ALA A 155 14.25 7.91 -56.11
CA ALA A 155 14.30 6.97 -57.24
C ALA A 155 13.06 7.09 -58.12
N TYR A 156 11.87 7.25 -57.52
CA TYR A 156 10.62 7.43 -58.27
C TYR A 156 10.56 8.77 -59.01
N THR A 157 11.01 9.87 -58.38
CA THR A 157 11.11 11.18 -59.04
C THR A 157 12.10 11.15 -60.20
N ASN A 158 13.25 10.49 -60.04
CA ASN A 158 14.23 10.32 -61.12
C ASN A 158 13.69 9.45 -62.26
N TYR A 159 12.91 8.42 -61.95
CA TYR A 159 12.20 7.62 -62.95
C TYR A 159 11.20 8.46 -63.76
N GLN A 160 10.37 9.27 -63.10
CA GLN A 160 9.43 10.17 -63.78
C GLN A 160 10.12 11.25 -64.62
N THR A 161 11.28 11.75 -64.16
CA THR A 161 11.99 12.86 -64.81
C THR A 161 12.84 12.41 -66.00
N PHE A 162 13.52 11.27 -65.88
CA PHE A 162 14.49 10.79 -66.88
C PHE A 162 14.00 9.59 -67.70
N GLY A 163 12.87 8.96 -67.33
CA GLY A 163 12.25 7.86 -68.09
C GLY A 163 13.06 6.56 -68.17
N LEU A 164 14.15 6.44 -67.41
CA LEU A 164 15.06 5.29 -67.42
C LEU A 164 14.66 4.27 -66.35
N GLN A 165 14.29 3.05 -66.77
CA GLN A 165 13.94 1.93 -65.90
C GLN A 165 15.10 1.49 -64.97
N SER A 166 16.35 1.77 -65.36
CA SER A 166 17.56 1.39 -64.60
C SER A 166 17.62 1.96 -63.18
N TYR A 167 16.93 3.08 -62.90
CA TYR A 167 16.83 3.64 -61.54
C TYR A 167 15.94 2.82 -60.60
N LEU A 168 15.02 2.01 -61.15
CA LEU A 168 14.15 1.12 -60.37
C LEU A 168 14.83 -0.21 -60.03
N ASP A 169 15.84 -0.63 -60.81
CA ASP A 169 16.55 -1.89 -60.58
C ASP A 169 17.41 -1.84 -59.30
N HIS A 170 18.05 -0.69 -59.03
CA HIS A 170 18.81 -0.49 -57.79
C HIS A 170 17.94 -0.24 -56.55
N LEU A 171 16.71 0.25 -56.74
CA LEU A 171 15.78 0.56 -55.65
C LEU A 171 15.43 -0.67 -54.81
N SER A 172 15.21 -1.83 -55.46
CA SER A 172 14.92 -3.09 -54.76
C SER A 172 16.10 -3.52 -53.86
N SER A 173 17.33 -3.33 -54.33
CA SER A 173 18.54 -3.66 -53.57
C SER A 173 18.72 -2.75 -52.35
N ASP A 174 18.56 -1.43 -52.52
CA ASP A 174 18.70 -0.45 -51.44
C ASP A 174 17.64 -0.64 -50.34
N ILE A 175 16.37 -0.85 -50.71
CA ILE A 175 15.29 -1.13 -49.74
C ILE A 175 15.56 -2.43 -48.99
N THR A 176 16.06 -3.46 -49.68
CA THR A 176 16.38 -4.74 -49.04
C THR A 176 17.50 -4.58 -48.00
N ILE A 177 18.51 -3.74 -48.28
CA ILE A 177 19.59 -3.43 -47.31
C ILE A 177 19.01 -2.73 -46.08
N TYR A 178 18.19 -1.70 -46.24
CA TYR A 178 17.56 -1.01 -45.10
C TYR A 178 16.62 -1.95 -44.31
N GLY A 179 15.88 -2.82 -44.99
CA GLY A 179 15.03 -3.84 -44.37
C GLY A 179 15.83 -4.86 -43.56
N VAL A 180 16.94 -5.36 -44.10
CA VAL A 180 17.85 -6.27 -43.37
C VAL A 180 18.48 -5.58 -42.16
N CYS A 181 18.90 -4.32 -42.29
CA CYS A 181 19.40 -3.52 -41.17
C CYS A 181 18.34 -3.33 -40.08
N TYR A 182 17.07 -3.13 -40.47
CA TYR A 182 15.96 -2.99 -39.52
C TYR A 182 15.70 -4.28 -38.75
N ILE A 183 15.71 -5.44 -39.42
CA ILE A 183 15.57 -6.76 -38.79
C ILE A 183 16.77 -7.06 -37.88
N ALA A 184 18.00 -6.81 -38.35
CA ALA A 184 19.20 -6.98 -37.54
C ALA A 184 19.16 -6.11 -36.28
N GLY A 185 18.73 -4.85 -36.42
CA GLY A 185 18.47 -3.95 -35.30
C GLY A 185 17.44 -4.53 -34.32
N ALA A 186 16.30 -5.02 -34.82
CA ALA A 186 15.26 -5.62 -33.98
C ALA A 186 15.77 -6.83 -33.17
N VAL A 187 16.62 -7.68 -33.75
CA VAL A 187 17.25 -8.81 -33.03
C VAL A 187 18.17 -8.30 -31.92
N VAL A 188 19.00 -7.29 -32.18
CA VAL A 188 19.85 -6.66 -31.15
C VAL A 188 19.01 -6.04 -30.03
N LEU A 189 17.91 -5.37 -30.39
CA LEU A 189 16.99 -4.76 -29.43
C LEU A 189 16.26 -5.80 -28.57
N PHE A 190 15.92 -6.95 -29.14
CA PHE A 190 15.35 -8.06 -28.37
C PHE A 190 16.30 -8.52 -27.27
N PHE A 191 17.56 -8.80 -27.60
CA PHE A 191 18.55 -9.24 -26.62
C PHE A 191 18.90 -8.16 -25.59
N THR A 192 19.05 -6.91 -26.02
CA THR A 192 19.37 -5.80 -25.10
C THR A 192 18.20 -5.48 -24.17
N ASN A 193 16.96 -5.47 -24.65
CA ASN A 193 15.77 -5.27 -23.82
C ASN A 193 15.55 -6.44 -22.84
N ALA A 194 15.76 -7.68 -23.29
CA ALA A 194 15.73 -8.85 -22.40
C ALA A 194 16.80 -8.74 -21.29
N THR A 195 18.03 -8.36 -21.66
CA THR A 195 19.15 -8.19 -20.72
C THR A 195 18.88 -7.06 -19.73
N GLN A 196 18.40 -5.91 -20.21
CA GLN A 196 18.00 -4.76 -19.37
C GLN A 196 16.92 -5.18 -18.37
N SER A 197 15.83 -5.78 -18.86
CA SER A 197 14.71 -6.21 -18.02
C SER A 197 15.14 -7.24 -16.98
N PHE A 198 15.97 -8.21 -17.37
CA PHE A 198 16.49 -9.23 -16.46
C PHE A 198 17.37 -8.63 -15.36
N CYS A 199 18.35 -7.78 -15.73
CA CYS A 199 19.28 -7.17 -14.75
C CYS A 199 18.54 -6.31 -13.72
N PHE A 200 17.65 -5.43 -14.17
CA PHE A 200 16.91 -4.54 -13.27
C PHE A 200 15.88 -5.29 -12.41
N ARG A 201 15.20 -6.32 -12.94
CA ARG A 201 14.28 -7.15 -12.16
C ARG A 201 15.00 -8.01 -11.12
N TYR A 202 16.12 -8.63 -11.50
CA TYR A 202 16.92 -9.43 -10.57
C TYR A 202 17.39 -8.60 -9.38
N MET A 203 17.95 -7.41 -9.65
CA MET A 203 18.38 -6.48 -8.61
C MET A 203 17.21 -6.02 -7.72
N ALA A 204 16.06 -5.70 -8.32
CA ALA A 204 14.87 -5.32 -7.56
C ALA A 204 14.40 -6.45 -6.62
N GLU A 205 14.40 -7.70 -7.08
CA GLU A 205 13.97 -8.84 -6.28
C GLU A 205 14.93 -9.09 -5.10
N LYS A 206 16.24 -9.01 -5.34
CA LYS A 206 17.21 -9.19 -4.27
C LYS A 206 17.19 -8.05 -3.26
N LEU A 207 17.02 -6.81 -3.72
CA LEU A 207 16.81 -5.66 -2.84
C LEU A 207 15.54 -5.84 -2.00
N THR A 208 14.45 -6.32 -2.60
CA THR A 208 13.20 -6.62 -1.88
C THR A 208 13.43 -7.63 -0.76
N SER A 209 14.10 -8.75 -1.07
CA SER A 209 14.44 -9.78 -0.07
C SER A 209 15.26 -9.17 1.08
N ARG A 210 16.31 -8.41 0.77
CA ARG A 210 17.16 -7.79 1.81
C ARG A 210 16.40 -6.77 2.67
N LEU A 211 15.56 -5.94 2.05
CA LEU A 211 14.74 -4.98 2.78
C LEU A 211 13.72 -5.68 3.67
N ARG A 212 13.12 -6.78 3.22
CA ARG A 212 12.24 -7.62 4.05
C ARG A 212 12.98 -8.25 5.21
N ASP A 213 14.17 -8.79 5.00
CA ASP A 213 14.99 -9.38 6.07
C ASP A 213 15.35 -8.32 7.14
N ILE A 214 15.79 -7.13 6.70
CA ILE A 214 16.11 -6.02 7.60
C ILE A 214 14.85 -5.54 8.35
N HIS A 215 13.74 -5.37 7.63
CA HIS A 215 12.49 -4.90 8.23
C HIS A 215 11.93 -5.91 9.23
N PHE A 216 11.94 -7.20 8.89
CA PHE A 216 11.46 -8.26 9.77
C PHE A 216 12.36 -8.43 10.99
N SER A 217 13.67 -8.43 10.81
CA SER A 217 14.63 -8.47 11.93
C SER A 217 14.46 -7.26 12.86
N ALA A 218 14.25 -6.06 12.30
CA ALA A 218 13.98 -4.85 13.09
C ALA A 218 12.64 -4.93 13.85
N LEU A 219 11.59 -5.54 13.27
CA LEU A 219 10.32 -5.79 13.96
C LEU A 219 10.52 -6.76 15.13
N CYS A 220 11.22 -7.88 14.93
CA CYS A 220 11.48 -8.86 15.98
C CYS A 220 12.34 -8.34 17.15
N ARG A 221 13.09 -7.26 16.92
CA ARG A 221 13.89 -6.59 17.97
C ARG A 221 13.03 -5.72 18.90
N GLN A 222 11.84 -5.29 18.47
CA GLN A 222 11.01 -4.37 19.25
C GLN A 222 10.41 -5.02 20.50
N ASN A 223 10.19 -4.22 21.54
CA ASN A 223 9.61 -4.66 22.80
C ASN A 223 8.08 -4.84 22.70
N ILE A 224 7.48 -5.57 23.65
CA ILE A 224 6.04 -5.87 23.65
C ILE A 224 5.16 -4.60 23.58
N GLY A 225 5.61 -3.51 24.22
CA GLY A 225 4.89 -2.23 24.25
C GLY A 225 4.75 -1.58 22.87
N PHE A 226 5.66 -1.86 21.93
CA PHE A 226 5.53 -1.43 20.53
C PHE A 226 4.33 -2.11 19.86
N PHE A 227 4.10 -3.40 20.13
CA PHE A 227 3.01 -4.18 19.54
C PHE A 227 1.66 -3.92 20.20
N ASP A 228 1.64 -3.40 21.43
CA ASP A 228 0.42 -3.01 22.12
C ASP A 228 -0.23 -1.74 21.51
N GLU A 229 0.54 -0.93 20.77
CA GLU A 229 0.00 0.25 20.10
C GLU A 229 -0.96 -0.14 18.97
N LYS A 230 -2.15 0.48 18.96
CA LYS A 230 -3.16 0.25 17.90
C LYS A 230 -2.61 0.43 16.48
N LYS A 231 -1.62 1.31 16.30
CA LYS A 231 -0.95 1.58 15.01
C LYS A 231 -0.16 0.37 14.50
N ASN A 232 0.37 -0.44 15.41
CA ASN A 232 1.26 -1.56 15.12
C ASN A 232 0.50 -2.90 15.20
N ALA A 233 -0.80 -2.88 14.89
CA ALA A 233 -1.59 -4.10 14.81
C ALA A 233 -0.96 -5.09 13.82
N THR A 234 -1.02 -6.38 14.13
CA THR A 234 -0.35 -7.45 13.36
C THR A 234 -0.70 -7.42 11.88
N GLY A 235 -1.96 -7.13 11.54
CA GLY A 235 -2.40 -7.01 10.14
C GLY A 235 -1.76 -5.83 9.40
N ALA A 236 -1.64 -4.67 10.06
CA ALA A 236 -1.01 -3.48 9.50
C ALA A 236 0.51 -3.70 9.29
N LEU A 237 1.20 -4.27 10.28
CA LEU A 237 2.63 -4.59 10.17
C LEU A 237 2.93 -5.62 9.07
N ALA A 238 2.07 -6.63 8.91
CA ALA A 238 2.19 -7.60 7.83
C ALA A 238 1.98 -6.96 6.45
N ALA A 239 0.99 -6.07 6.33
CA ALA A 239 0.75 -5.30 5.12
C ALA A 239 1.94 -4.37 4.79
N ASP A 240 2.50 -3.68 5.79
CA ASP A 240 3.67 -2.81 5.64
C ASP A 240 4.91 -3.59 5.19
N LEU A 241 5.19 -4.75 5.81
CA LEU A 241 6.32 -5.61 5.44
C LEU A 241 6.22 -6.08 3.98
N SER A 242 5.01 -6.45 3.53
CA SER A 242 4.79 -6.90 2.15
C SER A 242 4.88 -5.75 1.14
N THR A 243 4.30 -4.60 1.49
CA THR A 243 4.07 -3.50 0.55
C THR A 243 5.23 -2.51 0.47
N ASN A 244 5.83 -2.12 1.60
CA ASN A 244 6.85 -1.07 1.64
C ASN A 244 8.16 -1.51 0.98
N ALA A 245 8.58 -2.76 1.20
CA ALA A 245 9.76 -3.32 0.54
C ALA A 245 9.58 -3.37 -1.00
N THR A 246 8.40 -3.77 -1.46
CA THR A 246 8.07 -3.85 -2.90
C THR A 246 8.02 -2.45 -3.54
N LYS A 247 7.44 -1.46 -2.85
CA LYS A 247 7.42 -0.06 -3.31
C LYS A 247 8.83 0.50 -3.52
N VAL A 248 9.76 0.24 -2.59
CA VAL A 248 11.17 0.68 -2.71
C VAL A 248 11.89 0.00 -3.87
N ALA A 249 11.64 -1.30 -4.06
CA ALA A 249 12.27 -2.08 -5.12
C ALA A 249 11.80 -1.71 -6.53
N MET A 250 10.51 -1.37 -6.72
CA MET A 250 10.01 -0.91 -8.04
C MET A 250 10.76 0.32 -8.56
N ILE A 251 11.23 1.19 -7.65
CA ILE A 251 11.98 2.39 -8.02
C ILE A 251 13.45 2.10 -8.24
N SER A 252 14.00 1.19 -7.47
CA SER A 252 15.40 0.80 -7.64
C SER A 252 15.59 -0.09 -8.88
N GLY A 253 14.55 -0.74 -9.40
CA GLY A 253 14.59 -1.64 -10.55
C GLY A 253 14.27 -1.02 -11.91
N ASP A 254 13.21 -1.51 -12.56
CA ASP A 254 12.85 -1.27 -13.98
C ASP A 254 12.72 0.23 -14.32
N SER A 255 12.21 1.03 -13.39
CA SER A 255 12.00 2.46 -13.59
C SER A 255 13.30 3.24 -13.81
N GLN A 256 14.39 2.91 -13.11
CA GLN A 256 15.70 3.53 -13.34
C GLN A 256 16.21 3.24 -14.76
N GLY A 257 16.04 2.00 -15.22
CA GLY A 257 16.36 1.62 -16.61
C GLY A 257 15.60 2.46 -17.63
N ARG A 258 14.31 2.69 -17.41
CA ARG A 258 13.48 3.52 -18.30
C ARG A 258 13.86 5.00 -18.29
N VAL A 259 14.20 5.57 -17.13
CA VAL A 259 14.65 6.97 -17.03
C VAL A 259 15.97 7.16 -17.78
N VAL A 260 16.92 6.25 -17.60
CA VAL A 260 18.20 6.26 -18.31
C VAL A 260 17.99 6.09 -19.80
N GLN A 261 17.18 5.10 -20.20
CA GLN A 261 16.80 4.89 -21.60
C GLN A 261 16.23 6.16 -22.23
N ALA A 262 15.28 6.82 -21.57
CA ALA A 262 14.68 8.05 -22.07
C ALA A 262 15.67 9.21 -22.19
N ALA A 263 16.62 9.34 -21.25
CA ALA A 263 17.69 10.33 -21.34
C ALA A 263 18.57 10.08 -22.57
N PHE A 264 19.00 8.82 -22.79
CA PHE A 264 19.78 8.45 -23.98
C PHE A 264 18.97 8.62 -25.27
N THR A 265 17.68 8.27 -25.29
CA THR A 265 16.79 8.50 -26.43
C THR A 265 16.70 9.98 -26.78
N PHE A 266 16.51 10.84 -25.78
CA PHE A 266 16.42 12.28 -26.00
C PHE A 266 17.73 12.85 -26.55
N ILE A 267 18.87 12.48 -25.96
CA ILE A 267 20.19 12.92 -26.42
C ILE A 267 20.44 12.44 -27.86
N ALA A 268 20.19 11.16 -28.14
CA ALA A 268 20.36 10.57 -29.47
C ALA A 268 19.49 11.26 -30.52
N ALA A 269 18.23 11.56 -30.19
CA ALA A 269 17.33 12.26 -31.10
C ALA A 269 17.77 13.69 -31.37
N LEU A 270 18.25 14.43 -30.37
CA LEU A 270 18.82 15.75 -30.60
C LEU A 270 20.06 15.68 -31.49
N VAL A 271 20.99 14.77 -31.20
CA VAL A 271 22.22 14.61 -31.99
C VAL A 271 21.89 14.28 -33.45
N ILE A 272 20.99 13.33 -33.71
CA ILE A 272 20.58 12.94 -35.06
C ILE A 272 19.84 14.08 -35.77
N SER A 273 18.96 14.78 -35.06
CA SER A 273 18.15 15.87 -35.61
C SER A 273 19.02 17.08 -36.00
N PHE A 274 20.02 17.43 -35.18
CA PHE A 274 20.96 18.52 -35.48
C PHE A 274 22.01 18.17 -36.54
N THR A 275 22.55 16.95 -36.53
CA THR A 275 23.64 16.56 -37.45
C THR A 275 23.13 16.23 -38.85
N THR A 276 22.11 15.39 -38.94
CA THR A 276 21.68 14.83 -40.23
C THR A 276 20.31 15.34 -40.67
N GLY A 277 19.58 15.97 -39.76
CA GLY A 277 18.31 16.61 -40.02
C GLY A 277 18.46 18.07 -40.46
N SER A 278 17.57 18.91 -39.95
CA SER A 278 17.54 20.36 -40.19
C SER A 278 17.61 21.08 -38.86
N TRP A 279 18.73 21.77 -38.61
CA TRP A 279 18.94 22.53 -37.38
C TRP A 279 17.84 23.58 -37.12
N LEU A 280 17.30 24.22 -38.17
CA LEU A 280 16.20 25.18 -38.06
C LEU A 280 14.91 24.52 -37.57
N LEU A 281 14.55 23.36 -38.14
CA LEU A 281 13.33 22.65 -37.76
C LEU A 281 13.47 22.01 -36.37
N THR A 282 14.67 21.54 -36.02
CA THR A 282 14.98 21.02 -34.68
C THR A 282 14.80 22.08 -33.60
N LEU A 283 15.19 23.33 -33.85
CA LEU A 283 14.99 24.43 -32.89
C LEU A 283 13.51 24.73 -32.63
N VAL A 284 12.69 24.76 -33.69
CA VAL A 284 11.24 24.92 -33.57
C VAL A 284 10.64 23.78 -32.76
N MET A 285 11.06 22.55 -33.05
CA MET A 285 10.61 21.37 -32.33
C MET A 285 11.05 21.35 -30.86
N LEU A 286 12.25 21.85 -30.55
CA LEU A 286 12.73 21.99 -29.17
C LEU A 286 11.87 22.98 -28.37
N ALA A 287 11.34 24.02 -29.01
CA ALA A 287 10.41 24.95 -28.37
C ALA A 287 9.03 24.31 -28.07
N VAL A 288 8.57 23.39 -28.92
CA VAL A 288 7.29 22.66 -28.75
C VAL A 288 7.46 21.44 -27.82
N PHE A 289 8.68 20.95 -27.65
CA PHE A 289 8.98 19.73 -26.89
C PHE A 289 8.52 19.76 -25.41
N PRO A 290 8.72 20.85 -24.63
CA PRO A 290 8.18 20.96 -23.27
C PRO A 290 6.66 20.89 -23.22
N LEU A 291 5.97 21.43 -24.23
CA LEU A 291 4.51 21.40 -24.33
C LEU A 291 3.99 19.96 -24.51
N LEU A 292 4.67 19.17 -25.35
CA LEU A 292 4.38 17.75 -25.57
C LEU A 292 4.56 16.93 -24.29
N ILE A 293 5.66 17.15 -23.57
CA ILE A 293 5.92 16.48 -22.29
C ILE A 293 4.88 16.87 -21.25
N MET A 294 4.56 18.16 -21.14
CA MET A 294 3.58 18.66 -20.19
C MET A 294 2.20 18.02 -20.43
N GLY A 295 1.78 17.87 -21.70
CA GLY A 295 0.55 17.15 -22.05
C GLY A 295 0.54 15.70 -21.54
N GLN A 296 1.65 14.96 -21.69
CA GLN A 296 1.75 13.57 -21.21
C GLN A 296 1.79 13.48 -19.68
N ILE A 297 2.53 14.38 -19.01
CA ILE A 297 2.58 14.42 -17.54
C ILE A 297 1.20 14.70 -16.95
N ILE A 298 0.46 15.68 -17.50
CA ILE A 298 -0.88 16.02 -17.04
C ILE A 298 -1.81 14.81 -17.19
N ARG A 299 -1.78 14.12 -18.33
CA ARG A 299 -2.57 12.90 -18.56
C ARG A 299 -2.27 11.84 -17.50
N MET A 300 -0.99 11.54 -17.28
CA MET A 300 -0.62 10.48 -16.36
C MET A 300 -0.89 10.82 -14.89
N LYS A 301 -0.67 12.08 -14.50
CA LYS A 301 -0.97 12.55 -13.14
C LYS A 301 -2.46 12.45 -12.82
N HIS A 302 -3.34 12.64 -13.81
CA HIS A 302 -4.78 12.48 -13.62
C HIS A 302 -5.20 11.01 -13.55
N VAL A 303 -4.67 10.14 -14.42
CA VAL A 303 -4.91 8.67 -14.31
C VAL A 303 -4.57 8.15 -12.92
N ARG A 304 -3.52 8.70 -12.30
CA ARG A 304 -3.07 8.32 -10.96
C ARG A 304 -3.92 8.90 -9.82
N LYS A 305 -4.58 10.04 -10.03
CA LYS A 305 -5.49 10.63 -9.05
C LYS A 305 -6.79 9.83 -8.89
N GLY A 306 -7.11 8.93 -9.82
CA GLY A 306 -8.22 7.97 -9.67
C GLY A 306 -8.09 7.03 -8.47
N ASN A 307 -6.91 6.95 -7.85
CA ASN A 307 -6.75 6.26 -6.57
C ASN A 307 -7.48 6.95 -5.40
N VAL A 308 -7.83 8.24 -5.51
CA VAL A 308 -8.63 8.95 -4.49
C VAL A 308 -10.06 8.43 -4.49
N LEU A 309 -10.63 8.16 -5.67
CA LEU A 309 -11.96 7.55 -5.78
C LEU A 309 -11.97 6.15 -5.14
N SER A 310 -10.88 5.39 -5.25
CA SER A 310 -10.74 4.09 -4.60
C SER A 310 -10.72 4.18 -3.07
N ASP A 311 -10.19 5.27 -2.51
CA ASP A 311 -10.13 5.51 -1.07
C ASP A 311 -11.53 5.93 -0.55
N GLU A 312 -12.20 6.85 -1.27
CA GLU A 312 -13.59 7.25 -0.99
C GLU A 312 -14.56 6.04 -1.07
N LEU A 313 -14.33 5.12 -2.01
CA LEU A 313 -15.10 3.87 -2.13
C LEU A 313 -14.80 2.86 -1.02
N ALA A 314 -13.63 2.92 -0.38
CA ALA A 314 -13.25 1.99 0.68
C ALA A 314 -14.09 2.23 1.94
N ASP A 315 -14.32 3.49 2.32
CA ASP A 315 -15.15 3.86 3.47
C ASP A 315 -16.62 3.47 3.26
N VAL A 316 -17.16 3.74 2.06
CA VAL A 316 -18.52 3.31 1.69
C VAL A 316 -18.63 1.78 1.66
N GLY A 317 -17.59 1.10 1.18
CA GLY A 317 -17.47 -0.36 1.21
C GLY A 317 -17.43 -0.93 2.64
N ALA A 318 -16.78 -0.26 3.58
CA ALA A 318 -16.74 -0.66 4.98
C ALA A 318 -18.14 -0.64 5.62
N HIS A 319 -18.92 0.41 5.38
CA HIS A 319 -20.31 0.50 5.86
C HIS A 319 -21.21 -0.60 5.27
N ALA A 320 -21.08 -0.88 3.97
CA ALA A 320 -21.79 -1.99 3.35
C ALA A 320 -21.38 -3.35 3.93
N SER A 321 -20.08 -3.54 4.17
CA SER A 321 -19.55 -4.77 4.78
C SER A 321 -20.09 -4.97 6.19
N GLU A 322 -20.20 -3.91 7.00
CA GLU A 322 -20.77 -3.96 8.35
C GLU A 322 -22.24 -4.41 8.33
N ALA A 323 -23.05 -3.82 7.45
CA ALA A 323 -24.46 -4.16 7.30
C ALA A 323 -24.65 -5.62 6.83
N LEU A 324 -23.83 -6.08 5.88
CA LEU A 324 -23.87 -7.46 5.37
C LEU A 324 -23.36 -8.48 6.41
N THR A 325 -22.32 -8.14 7.15
CA THR A 325 -21.79 -9.00 8.22
C THR A 325 -22.84 -9.20 9.31
N ASN A 326 -23.58 -8.13 9.64
CA ASN A 326 -24.63 -8.13 10.65
C ASN A 326 -26.04 -8.29 10.06
N ILE A 327 -26.19 -9.00 8.93
CA ILE A 327 -27.45 -9.08 8.18
C ILE A 327 -28.63 -9.59 9.02
N ARG A 328 -28.40 -10.53 9.94
CA ARG A 328 -29.46 -11.03 10.84
C ARG A 328 -30.02 -9.92 11.73
N THR A 329 -29.16 -9.03 12.22
CA THR A 329 -29.56 -7.89 13.04
C THR A 329 -30.34 -6.89 12.20
N VAL A 330 -29.83 -6.54 11.02
CA VAL A 330 -30.49 -5.62 10.08
C VAL A 330 -31.90 -6.10 9.72
N VAL A 331 -32.06 -7.39 9.38
CA VAL A 331 -33.36 -8.00 9.05
C VAL A 331 -34.27 -8.04 10.28
N SER A 332 -33.75 -8.44 11.45
CA SER A 332 -34.54 -8.51 12.68
C SER A 332 -35.09 -7.15 13.12
N MET A 333 -34.38 -6.07 12.82
CA MET A 333 -34.78 -4.69 13.10
C MET A 333 -35.54 -4.03 11.94
N GLY A 334 -35.71 -4.71 10.80
CA GLY A 334 -36.39 -4.16 9.62
C GLY A 334 -35.67 -2.96 8.98
N LEU A 335 -34.34 -2.88 9.11
CA LEU A 335 -33.53 -1.72 8.71
C LEU A 335 -33.02 -1.78 7.26
N GLU A 336 -33.44 -2.75 6.47
CA GLU A 336 -32.93 -3.01 5.12
C GLU A 336 -33.07 -1.78 4.20
N GLN A 337 -34.24 -1.16 4.20
CA GLN A 337 -34.51 0.03 3.38
C GLN A 337 -33.71 1.23 3.87
N SER A 338 -33.65 1.45 5.19
CA SER A 338 -32.88 2.55 5.78
C SER A 338 -31.38 2.42 5.49
N MET A 339 -30.82 1.20 5.53
CA MET A 339 -29.42 0.96 5.16
C MET A 339 -29.18 1.15 3.67
N THR A 340 -30.13 0.77 2.82
CA THR A 340 -30.03 0.98 1.36
C THR A 340 -30.04 2.46 1.00
N GLU A 341 -30.94 3.24 1.62
CA GLU A 341 -31.00 4.70 1.46
C GLU A 341 -29.70 5.36 1.93
N LYS A 342 -29.22 4.99 3.12
CA LYS A 342 -27.95 5.50 3.65
C LYS A 342 -26.76 5.16 2.74
N PHE A 343 -26.73 3.96 2.16
CA PHE A 343 -25.69 3.57 1.20
C PHE A 343 -25.76 4.41 -0.10
N ASN A 344 -26.97 4.71 -0.57
CA ASN A 344 -27.16 5.57 -1.74
C ASN A 344 -26.68 7.01 -1.48
N ASP A 345 -26.96 7.56 -0.29
CA ASP A 345 -26.49 8.89 0.11
C ASP A 345 -24.96 8.94 0.20
N LEU A 346 -24.35 7.90 0.79
CA LEU A 346 -22.89 7.78 0.87
C LEU A 346 -22.22 7.65 -0.50
N LEU A 347 -22.92 7.15 -1.52
CA LEU A 347 -22.40 7.05 -2.89
C LEU A 347 -22.45 8.39 -3.65
N GLU A 348 -23.23 9.38 -3.22
CA GLU A 348 -23.34 10.65 -3.94
C GLU A 348 -22.02 11.41 -4.01
N GLU A 349 -21.22 11.38 -2.94
CA GLU A 349 -19.93 12.05 -2.86
C GLU A 349 -18.88 11.42 -3.80
N PRO A 350 -18.62 10.09 -3.75
CA PRO A 350 -17.78 9.40 -4.74
C PRO A 350 -18.27 9.60 -6.18
N LEU A 351 -19.60 9.60 -6.41
CA LEU A 351 -20.16 9.83 -7.74
C LEU A 351 -19.90 11.26 -8.24
N ALA A 352 -20.03 12.27 -7.38
CA ALA A 352 -19.74 13.66 -7.73
C ALA A 352 -18.24 13.88 -8.00
N SER A 353 -17.39 13.29 -7.15
CA SER A 353 -15.92 13.27 -7.30
C SER A 353 -15.52 12.61 -8.62
N GLY A 354 -16.04 11.41 -8.89
CA GLY A 354 -15.83 10.65 -10.13
C GLY A 354 -16.31 11.39 -11.38
N ARG A 355 -17.47 12.08 -11.34
CA ARG A 355 -17.93 12.93 -12.45
C ARG A 355 -17.00 14.10 -12.71
N ARG A 356 -16.50 14.76 -11.67
CA ARG A 356 -15.53 15.86 -11.81
C ARG A 356 -14.21 15.35 -12.37
N GLU A 357 -13.74 14.21 -11.89
CA GLU A 357 -12.53 13.56 -12.38
C GLU A 357 -12.67 13.16 -13.86
N ALA A 358 -13.77 12.53 -14.24
CA ALA A 358 -14.04 12.13 -15.62
C ALA A 358 -14.00 13.33 -16.58
N ARG A 359 -14.59 14.48 -16.20
CA ARG A 359 -14.52 15.71 -16.99
C ARG A 359 -13.10 16.24 -17.12
N LEU A 360 -12.35 16.30 -16.02
CA LEU A 360 -10.96 16.77 -16.03
C LEU A 360 -10.07 15.85 -16.87
N ASN A 361 -10.25 14.52 -16.75
CA ASN A 361 -9.52 13.53 -17.52
C ASN A 361 -9.87 13.63 -19.01
N GLY A 362 -11.15 13.82 -19.36
CA GLY A 362 -11.58 14.04 -20.74
C GLY A 362 -10.92 15.27 -21.37
N VAL A 363 -10.89 16.41 -20.65
CA VAL A 363 -10.22 17.64 -21.12
C VAL A 363 -8.71 17.44 -21.24
N ALA A 364 -8.07 16.79 -20.27
CA ALA A 364 -6.64 16.50 -20.30
C ALA A 364 -6.25 15.58 -21.46
N LEU A 365 -7.05 14.52 -21.71
CA LEU A 365 -6.84 13.60 -22.83
C LEU A 365 -7.01 14.32 -24.17
N GLY A 366 -8.08 15.11 -24.32
CA GLY A 366 -8.33 15.91 -25.50
C GLY A 366 -7.21 16.90 -25.78
N PHE A 367 -6.78 17.66 -24.77
CA PHE A 367 -5.68 18.63 -24.89
C PHE A 367 -4.34 17.96 -25.24
N SER A 368 -4.01 16.84 -24.60
CA SER A 368 -2.78 16.09 -24.90
C SER A 368 -2.76 15.57 -26.35
N SER A 369 -3.90 15.09 -26.84
CA SER A 369 -4.05 14.60 -28.22
C SER A 369 -4.00 15.75 -29.22
N PHE A 370 -4.65 16.88 -28.91
CA PHE A 370 -4.63 18.09 -29.72
C PHE A 370 -3.21 18.63 -29.90
N ILE A 371 -2.39 18.71 -28.83
CA ILE A 371 -1.01 19.19 -28.93
C ILE A 371 -0.18 18.34 -29.90
N VAL A 372 -0.35 17.01 -29.88
CA VAL A 372 0.37 16.10 -30.79
C VAL A 372 0.00 16.39 -32.25
N PHE A 373 -1.30 16.50 -32.57
CA PHE A 373 -1.74 16.81 -33.92
C PHE A 373 -1.39 18.24 -34.37
N ALA A 374 -1.48 19.23 -33.47
CA ALA A 374 -1.05 20.60 -33.73
C ALA A 374 0.45 20.67 -34.04
N THR A 375 1.27 19.86 -33.35
CA THR A 375 2.70 19.74 -33.62
C THR A 375 2.96 19.16 -35.00
N TYR A 376 2.26 18.09 -35.39
CA TYR A 376 2.34 17.58 -36.77
C TYR A 376 1.99 18.65 -37.80
N ALA A 377 0.88 19.38 -37.60
CA ALA A 377 0.44 20.44 -38.51
C ALA A 377 1.49 21.56 -38.64
N LEU A 378 2.06 22.01 -37.51
CA LEU A 378 3.10 23.04 -37.48
C LEU A 378 4.36 22.58 -38.22
N VAL A 379 4.77 21.33 -38.03
CA VAL A 379 5.97 20.78 -38.66
C VAL A 379 5.79 20.63 -40.16
N PHE A 380 4.63 20.15 -40.62
CA PHE A 380 4.37 20.06 -42.06
C PHE A 380 4.21 21.43 -42.70
N TRP A 381 3.58 22.40 -42.02
CA TRP A 381 3.44 23.76 -42.55
C TRP A 381 4.79 24.49 -42.65
N TYR A 382 5.53 24.57 -41.53
CA TYR A 382 6.81 25.27 -41.50
C TYR A 382 7.89 24.49 -42.27
N GLY A 383 7.94 23.17 -42.08
CA GLY A 383 8.86 22.29 -42.79
C GLY A 383 8.60 22.32 -44.30
N GLY A 384 7.34 22.29 -44.74
CA GLY A 384 6.98 22.45 -46.16
C GLY A 384 7.51 23.75 -46.74
N LYS A 385 7.33 24.87 -46.04
CA LYS A 385 7.89 26.17 -46.46
C LYS A 385 9.43 26.15 -46.56
N LEU A 386 10.12 25.41 -45.70
CA LEU A 386 11.58 25.24 -45.79
C LEU A 386 12.00 24.34 -46.96
N VAL A 387 11.17 23.36 -47.32
CA VAL A 387 11.40 22.51 -48.50
C VAL A 387 11.21 23.32 -49.77
N ASP A 388 10.13 24.10 -49.87
CA ASP A 388 9.85 24.99 -51.00
C ASP A 388 10.95 26.05 -51.20
N GLY A 389 11.50 26.56 -50.09
CA GLY A 389 12.63 27.48 -50.11
C GLY A 389 13.99 26.85 -50.45
N GLY A 390 14.04 25.53 -50.71
CA GLY A 390 15.27 24.80 -51.04
C GLY A 390 16.27 24.62 -49.88
N ASN A 391 15.90 25.04 -48.67
CA ASN A 391 16.78 24.99 -47.50
C ASN A 391 16.93 23.57 -46.93
N ILE A 392 15.88 22.74 -47.07
CA ILE A 392 15.87 21.36 -46.57
C ILE A 392 15.24 20.40 -47.59
N THR A 393 15.71 19.16 -47.61
CA THR A 393 15.07 18.07 -48.37
C THR A 393 13.92 17.48 -47.57
N PHE A 394 12.90 16.93 -48.25
CA PHE A 394 11.80 16.20 -47.63
C PHE A 394 12.28 15.08 -46.66
N SER A 395 13.37 14.39 -47.01
CA SER A 395 14.01 13.37 -46.16
C SER A 395 14.46 13.93 -44.80
N LYS A 396 15.08 15.12 -44.79
CA LYS A 396 15.53 15.78 -43.56
C LYS A 396 14.35 16.21 -42.69
N LEU A 397 13.24 16.61 -43.31
CA LEU A 397 11.99 16.94 -42.60
C LEU A 397 11.41 15.69 -41.92
N ILE A 398 11.24 14.59 -42.64
CA ILE A 398 10.68 13.35 -42.06
C ILE A 398 11.58 12.77 -40.96
N ARG A 399 12.90 12.81 -41.16
CA ARG A 399 13.89 12.36 -40.17
C ARG A 399 13.82 13.14 -38.86
N THR A 400 13.79 14.48 -38.94
CA THR A 400 13.69 15.35 -37.75
C THR A 400 12.35 15.17 -37.03
N LEU A 401 11.25 15.05 -37.78
CA LEU A 401 9.91 14.80 -37.25
C LEU A 401 9.86 13.48 -36.47
N MET A 402 10.25 12.37 -37.11
CA MET A 402 10.17 11.04 -36.50
C MET A 402 11.10 10.91 -35.28
N ALA A 403 12.34 11.40 -35.38
CA ALA A 403 13.30 11.32 -34.27
C ALA A 403 12.80 12.03 -33.00
N ILE A 404 12.24 13.25 -33.14
CA ILE A 404 11.79 14.04 -31.98
C ILE A 404 10.48 13.49 -31.42
N MET A 405 9.53 13.10 -32.28
CA MET A 405 8.22 12.63 -31.81
C MET A 405 8.27 11.27 -31.12
N MET A 406 9.05 10.33 -31.65
CA MET A 406 9.25 9.03 -30.99
C MET A 406 9.97 9.20 -29.64
N SER A 407 10.88 10.19 -29.54
CA SER A 407 11.58 10.51 -28.29
C SER A 407 10.68 11.19 -27.27
N ALA A 408 9.77 12.07 -27.70
CA ALA A 408 8.79 12.70 -26.81
C ALA A 408 7.91 11.66 -26.10
N GLN A 409 7.56 10.57 -26.79
CA GLN A 409 6.83 9.45 -26.18
C GLN A 409 7.66 8.73 -25.11
N GLY A 410 8.94 8.44 -25.40
CA GLY A 410 9.86 7.79 -24.45
C GLY A 410 10.09 8.63 -23.19
N VAL A 411 10.33 9.94 -23.34
CA VAL A 411 10.49 10.87 -22.21
C VAL A 411 9.19 11.05 -21.43
N GLY A 412 8.04 11.10 -22.09
CA GLY A 412 6.73 11.17 -21.42
C GLY A 412 6.48 9.99 -20.49
N GLN A 413 6.85 8.76 -20.90
CA GLN A 413 6.77 7.58 -20.04
C GLN A 413 7.81 7.61 -18.91
N ALA A 414 9.03 8.07 -19.15
CA ALA A 414 10.01 8.21 -18.07
C ALA A 414 9.54 9.21 -16.99
N ALA A 415 8.93 10.32 -17.40
CA ALA A 415 8.42 11.34 -16.50
C ALA A 415 7.30 10.82 -15.58
N SER A 416 6.51 9.83 -16.02
CA SER A 416 5.48 9.24 -15.14
C SER A 416 6.06 8.50 -13.95
N PHE A 417 7.21 7.84 -14.12
CA PHE A 417 7.85 7.08 -13.04
C PHE A 417 8.48 7.97 -11.99
N LEU A 418 8.89 9.19 -12.36
CA LEU A 418 9.35 10.18 -11.36
C LEU A 418 8.25 10.49 -10.34
N GLY A 419 6.98 10.48 -10.73
CA GLY A 419 5.86 10.63 -9.79
C GLY A 419 5.71 9.50 -8.78
N ASP A 420 6.20 8.28 -9.08
CA ASP A 420 6.19 7.15 -8.13
C ASP A 420 7.23 7.28 -7.02
N SER A 421 8.25 8.12 -7.24
CA SER A 421 9.38 8.33 -6.34
C SER A 421 8.96 8.69 -4.92
N ASP A 422 7.95 9.55 -4.76
CA ASP A 422 7.52 10.02 -3.45
C ASP A 422 7.01 8.89 -2.55
N ASN A 423 6.26 7.94 -3.12
CA ASN A 423 5.69 6.83 -2.35
C ASN A 423 6.75 5.83 -1.91
N ALA A 424 7.73 5.54 -2.76
CA ALA A 424 8.82 4.65 -2.39
C ALA A 424 9.81 5.30 -1.42
N VAL A 425 10.05 6.61 -1.56
CA VAL A 425 10.85 7.35 -0.59
C VAL A 425 10.19 7.29 0.78
N LYS A 426 8.88 7.55 0.88
CA LYS A 426 8.12 7.40 2.13
C LYS A 426 8.19 5.99 2.70
N ALA A 427 8.01 4.97 1.87
CA ALA A 427 8.12 3.56 2.28
C ALA A 427 9.53 3.24 2.81
N GLY A 428 10.58 3.68 2.11
CA GLY A 428 11.97 3.49 2.55
C GLY A 428 12.29 4.22 3.85
N LYS A 429 11.74 5.43 4.04
CA LYS A 429 11.84 6.17 5.33
C LYS A 429 11.24 5.36 6.47
N ALA A 430 10.08 4.74 6.28
CA ALA A 430 9.46 3.91 7.32
C ALA A 430 10.34 2.71 7.70
N ILE A 431 10.93 2.02 6.72
CA ILE A 431 11.84 0.88 6.96
C ILE A 431 13.09 1.33 7.74
N VAL A 432 13.71 2.45 7.34
CA VAL A 432 14.91 2.97 8.00
C VAL A 432 14.60 3.52 9.39
N ALA A 433 13.45 4.19 9.57
CA ALA A 433 13.01 4.68 10.86
C ALA A 433 12.83 3.52 11.85
N LEU A 434 12.20 2.42 11.42
CA LEU A 434 12.06 1.22 12.25
C LEU A 434 13.40 0.54 12.55
N LYS A 435 14.30 0.46 11.56
CA LYS A 435 15.63 -0.12 11.74
C LYS A 435 16.46 0.66 12.77
N ASN A 436 16.35 1.99 12.77
CA ASN A 436 17.10 2.87 13.66
C ASN A 436 16.39 3.07 15.02
N LEU A 437 15.21 2.50 15.21
CA LEU A 437 14.49 2.57 16.47
C LEU A 437 15.14 1.60 17.47
N GLU A 438 15.86 2.16 18.44
CA GLU A 438 16.43 1.40 19.55
C GLU A 438 15.34 1.13 20.60
N PRO A 439 14.97 -0.13 20.87
CA PRO A 439 13.98 -0.46 21.87
C PRO A 439 14.54 -0.25 23.28
N PRO A 440 13.73 0.17 24.26
CA PRO A 440 14.17 0.31 25.64
C PRO A 440 14.64 -1.01 26.28
N ILE A 441 14.08 -2.14 25.80
CA ILE A 441 14.46 -3.49 26.18
C ILE A 441 14.84 -4.21 24.90
N ASP A 442 16.13 -4.40 24.67
CA ASP A 442 16.66 -5.04 23.47
C ASP A 442 16.87 -6.54 23.69
N SER A 443 16.02 -7.35 23.05
CA SER A 443 16.12 -8.81 23.10
C SER A 443 17.35 -9.37 22.38
N PHE A 444 17.99 -8.58 21.50
CA PHE A 444 19.19 -8.99 20.77
C PHE A 444 20.48 -8.49 21.41
N ASP A 445 20.40 -7.70 22.48
CA ASP A 445 21.58 -7.32 23.24
C ASP A 445 22.10 -8.51 24.03
N GLU A 446 23.35 -8.90 23.77
CA GLU A 446 24.02 -9.97 24.51
C GLU A 446 24.63 -9.48 25.82
N SER A 447 24.64 -8.16 26.05
CA SER A 447 25.14 -7.56 27.27
C SER A 447 24.25 -7.90 28.48
N GLY A 448 24.87 -8.04 29.65
CA GLY A 448 24.15 -8.31 30.90
C GLY A 448 24.76 -9.44 31.73
N LEU A 449 24.28 -9.56 32.96
CA LEU A 449 24.70 -10.60 33.89
C LEU A 449 23.99 -11.92 33.54
N ARG A 450 24.76 -12.96 33.20
CA ARG A 450 24.26 -14.33 32.98
C ARG A 450 24.73 -15.23 34.12
N PRO A 451 23.95 -15.36 35.22
CA PRO A 451 24.38 -16.13 36.38
C PRO A 451 24.51 -17.63 36.04
N THR A 452 25.57 -18.28 36.53
CA THR A 452 25.84 -19.71 36.31
C THR A 452 24.94 -20.63 37.16
N GLN A 453 24.33 -20.11 38.22
CA GLN A 453 23.40 -20.81 39.09
C GLN A 453 22.14 -19.97 39.27
N LEU A 454 20.97 -20.60 39.13
CA LEU A 454 19.65 -19.97 39.27
C LEU A 454 18.97 -20.53 40.53
N GLU A 455 18.84 -19.71 41.58
CA GLU A 455 18.14 -20.10 42.82
C GLU A 455 16.62 -20.10 42.66
N GLY A 456 16.07 -19.32 41.70
CA GLY A 456 14.64 -19.29 41.39
C GLY A 456 13.78 -18.44 42.34
N LYS A 457 14.39 -17.63 43.21
CA LYS A 457 13.68 -16.65 44.06
C LYS A 457 13.26 -15.42 43.24
N ILE A 458 12.00 -15.00 43.36
CA ILE A 458 11.44 -13.82 42.67
C ILE A 458 10.97 -12.80 43.71
N GLU A 459 11.38 -11.54 43.57
CA GLU A 459 11.06 -10.48 44.53
C GLU A 459 10.64 -9.18 43.82
N PHE A 460 9.40 -8.75 44.04
CA PHE A 460 8.88 -7.44 43.63
C PHE A 460 9.12 -6.44 44.78
N LYS A 461 9.91 -5.39 44.53
CA LYS A 461 10.18 -4.30 45.50
C LYS A 461 9.63 -2.97 45.01
N ASN A 462 8.61 -2.45 45.70
CA ASN A 462 7.98 -1.15 45.44
C ASN A 462 7.66 -0.92 43.96
N VAL A 463 7.16 -1.95 43.28
CA VAL A 463 6.94 -1.91 41.84
C VAL A 463 5.72 -1.05 41.54
N THR A 464 5.93 -0.03 40.71
CA THR A 464 4.86 0.84 40.19
C THR A 464 4.88 0.74 38.68
N PHE A 465 3.75 0.37 38.09
CA PHE A 465 3.66 0.10 36.65
C PHE A 465 2.42 0.71 36.00
N ARG A 466 2.64 1.23 34.79
CA ARG A 466 1.63 1.81 33.90
C ARG A 466 1.86 1.26 32.49
N TYR A 467 0.80 0.81 31.82
CA TYR A 467 0.91 0.45 30.42
C TYR A 467 1.13 1.70 29.56
N PRO A 468 2.10 1.71 28.63
CA PRO A 468 2.36 2.86 27.76
C PRO A 468 1.14 3.32 26.96
N THR A 469 0.27 2.38 26.58
CA THR A 469 -0.97 2.65 25.83
C THR A 469 -2.07 3.30 26.67
N ARG A 470 -1.99 3.26 28.00
CA ARG A 470 -2.96 3.84 28.94
C ARG A 470 -2.24 4.50 30.13
N PRO A 471 -1.52 5.62 29.91
CA PRO A 471 -0.66 6.23 30.93
C PRO A 471 -1.44 6.77 32.13
N GLU A 472 -2.72 7.09 31.96
CA GLU A 472 -3.59 7.63 33.00
C GLU A 472 -3.93 6.61 34.10
N MET A 473 -3.86 5.31 33.79
CA MET A 473 -4.26 4.23 34.69
C MET A 473 -3.04 3.53 35.26
N THR A 474 -2.84 3.69 36.57
CA THR A 474 -1.79 2.95 37.30
C THR A 474 -2.32 1.60 37.74
N VAL A 475 -1.76 0.52 37.17
CA VAL A 475 -2.20 -0.86 37.42
C VAL A 475 -1.58 -1.41 38.69
N LEU A 476 -0.27 -1.26 38.86
CA LEU A 476 0.45 -1.65 40.08
C LEU A 476 0.90 -0.39 40.82
N LYS A 477 0.58 -0.29 42.11
CA LYS A 477 0.91 0.86 42.98
C LYS A 477 1.71 0.35 44.17
N ASN A 478 3.01 0.66 44.24
CA ASN A 478 3.90 0.23 45.32
C ASN A 478 3.76 -1.26 45.67
N TYR A 479 3.74 -2.11 44.64
CA TYR A 479 3.50 -3.55 44.80
C TYR A 479 4.75 -4.24 45.36
N ASN A 480 4.55 -5.02 46.43
CA ASN A 480 5.59 -5.77 47.13
C ASN A 480 5.15 -7.22 47.27
N LEU A 481 5.95 -8.16 46.75
CA LEU A 481 5.68 -9.59 46.80
C LEU A 481 7.00 -10.36 46.76
N THR A 482 7.12 -11.41 47.56
CA THR A 482 8.27 -12.32 47.54
C THR A 482 7.79 -13.73 47.32
N ILE A 483 8.39 -14.43 46.35
CA ILE A 483 8.10 -15.81 45.96
C ILE A 483 9.37 -16.61 46.18
N GLU A 484 9.32 -17.57 47.09
CA GLU A 484 10.46 -18.44 47.41
C GLU A 484 10.60 -19.58 46.37
N ALA A 485 11.80 -20.13 46.25
CA ALA A 485 12.10 -21.16 45.26
C ALA A 485 11.25 -22.42 45.47
N GLY A 486 10.60 -22.91 44.39
CA GLY A 486 9.76 -24.10 44.42
C GLY A 486 8.34 -23.89 44.97
N GLN A 487 7.96 -22.66 45.32
CA GLN A 487 6.62 -22.34 45.81
C GLN A 487 5.63 -22.12 44.66
N THR A 488 4.42 -22.67 44.78
CA THR A 488 3.29 -22.34 43.90
C THR A 488 2.52 -21.15 44.47
N VAL A 489 2.41 -20.06 43.70
CA VAL A 489 1.68 -18.85 44.10
C VAL A 489 0.50 -18.64 43.16
N ALA A 490 -0.70 -18.49 43.72
CA ALA A 490 -1.93 -18.25 42.98
C ALA A 490 -2.35 -16.77 43.06
N PHE A 491 -2.68 -16.17 41.92
CA PHE A 491 -3.19 -14.79 41.85
C PHE A 491 -4.72 -14.80 41.75
N CYS A 492 -5.41 -14.28 42.77
CA CYS A 492 -6.86 -14.10 42.78
C CYS A 492 -7.23 -12.61 42.87
N GLY A 493 -8.37 -12.22 42.31
CA GLY A 493 -8.88 -10.84 42.38
C GLY A 493 -9.84 -10.48 41.25
N PRO A 494 -10.50 -9.31 41.31
CA PRO A 494 -11.44 -8.86 40.29
C PRO A 494 -10.79 -8.69 38.91
N SER A 495 -11.58 -8.77 37.84
CA SER A 495 -11.10 -8.52 36.47
C SER A 495 -10.48 -7.12 36.37
N GLY A 496 -9.29 -7.00 35.77
CA GLY A 496 -8.53 -5.74 35.71
C GLY A 496 -7.68 -5.41 36.95
N GLY A 497 -7.65 -6.26 37.98
CA GLY A 497 -6.84 -6.05 39.19
C GLY A 497 -5.32 -6.23 39.05
N GLY A 498 -4.76 -6.29 37.84
CA GLY A 498 -3.31 -6.40 37.61
C GLY A 498 -2.69 -7.80 37.67
N LYS A 499 -3.49 -8.85 37.82
CA LYS A 499 -3.01 -10.26 37.91
C LYS A 499 -2.12 -10.66 36.73
N SER A 500 -2.59 -10.44 35.50
CA SER A 500 -1.83 -10.73 34.28
C SER A 500 -0.61 -9.83 34.11
N THR A 501 -0.67 -8.61 34.65
CA THR A 501 0.43 -7.63 34.60
C THR A 501 1.62 -8.09 35.43
N CYS A 502 1.39 -8.75 36.57
CA CYS A 502 2.47 -9.34 37.38
C CYS A 502 3.23 -10.47 36.66
N VAL A 503 2.61 -11.11 35.67
CA VAL A 503 3.25 -12.17 34.86
C VAL A 503 3.97 -11.59 33.64
N SER A 504 3.51 -10.46 33.11
CA SER A 504 4.13 -9.80 31.96
C SER A 504 5.39 -8.99 32.28
N LEU A 505 5.56 -8.63 33.55
CA LEU A 505 6.78 -7.99 34.09
C LEU A 505 7.81 -9.07 34.40
#